data_AF-A0A089JTA0-F1
#
_entry.id   AF-A0A089JTA0-F1
#
_cell.length_a   1.000
_cell.length_b   1.000
_cell.length_c   1.000
_cell.angle_alpha   90.00
_cell.angle_beta   90.00
_cell.angle_gamma   90.00
#
_symmetry.space_group_name_H-M   'P 1'
#
loop_
_entity.id
_entity.type
_entity.pdbx_description
1 polymer ?
#
loop_
_entity_poly.entity_id
_entity_poly.type
_entity_poly.pdbx_seq_one_letter_code
_entity_poly.pdbx_strand_id
1 'polypeptide(L)'
;MNNKVDYQIELDRMRTALGYDFMSLAFAEPAEYDYVIRWKYASGHTNDRYKRIILQSGRGIAGIVFKTGKPFLIPSVQTDVQPDTLFNYPITKMENLSSIGAVPVWNDARVAGVLLGGFRGERQVTPDMLGDLDRAARRGIGDLNGKELLLS
;
A
#
# COMPACT_ATOMS: atom_id res chain seq x y z
N MET A 1 18.14 17.58 15.40
CA MET A 1 17.31 16.53 16.04
C MET A 1 16.37 16.03 14.96
N ASN A 2 16.66 14.89 14.32
CA ASN A 2 15.75 14.29 13.34
C ASN A 2 14.55 13.74 14.11
N ASN A 3 13.40 14.41 14.01
CA ASN A 3 12.14 13.82 14.41
C ASN A 3 11.89 12.67 13.44
N LYS A 4 12.28 11.46 13.81
CA LYS A 4 12.03 10.29 12.98
C LYS A 4 10.54 10.05 13.04
N VAL A 5 9.84 10.32 11.94
CA VAL A 5 8.42 10.05 11.82
C VAL A 5 8.16 8.60 12.16
N ASP A 6 7.21 8.37 13.06
CA ASP A 6 6.73 7.03 13.33
C ASP A 6 5.65 6.66 12.32
N TYR A 7 6.08 6.11 11.18
CA TYR A 7 5.16 5.65 10.12
C TYR A 7 4.15 4.62 10.60
N GLN A 8 4.47 3.87 11.66
CA GLN A 8 3.51 2.92 12.22
C GLN A 8 2.37 3.67 12.91
N ILE A 9 2.68 4.67 13.75
CA ILE A 9 1.67 5.49 14.43
C ILE A 9 0.78 6.23 13.43
N GLU A 10 1.36 6.83 12.39
CA GLU A 10 0.59 7.54 11.36
C GLU A 10 -0.30 6.57 10.57
N LEU A 11 0.20 5.39 10.20
CA LEU A 11 -0.59 4.37 9.53
C LEU A 11 -1.77 3.88 10.40
N ASP A 12 -1.55 3.72 11.70
CA ASP A 12 -2.59 3.33 12.66
C ASP A 12 -3.71 4.39 12.79
N ARG A 13 -3.31 5.67 12.80
CA ARG A 13 -4.25 6.81 12.79
C ARG A 13 -5.05 6.86 11.49
N MET A 14 -4.38 6.75 10.35
CA MET A 14 -5.02 6.77 9.03
C MET A 14 -6.03 5.61 8.89
N ARG A 15 -5.66 4.40 9.30
CA ARG A 15 -6.56 3.24 9.25
C ARG A 15 -7.84 3.50 10.02
N THR A 16 -7.71 4.03 11.24
CA THR A 16 -8.87 4.33 12.09
C THR A 16 -9.72 5.46 11.50
N ALA A 17 -9.10 6.52 10.98
CA ALA A 17 -9.79 7.68 10.42
C ALA A 17 -10.52 7.37 9.10
N LEU A 18 -9.93 6.53 8.24
CA LEU A 18 -10.49 6.13 6.94
C LEU A 18 -11.38 4.88 7.04
N GLY A 19 -11.42 4.22 8.21
CA GLY A 19 -12.32 3.11 8.50
C GLY A 19 -11.93 1.76 7.88
N TYR A 20 -10.68 1.57 7.45
CA TYR A 20 -10.24 0.30 6.85
C TYR A 20 -10.01 -0.80 7.91
N ASP A 21 -10.30 -2.06 7.56
CA ASP A 21 -9.92 -3.21 8.39
C ASP A 21 -8.39 -3.38 8.45
N PHE A 22 -7.74 -3.08 7.33
CA PHE A 22 -6.30 -3.25 7.14
C PHE A 22 -5.74 -2.10 6.30
N MET A 23 -4.59 -1.58 6.72
CA MET A 23 -3.78 -0.70 5.87
C MET A 23 -2.31 -1.13 5.89
N SER A 24 -1.60 -0.90 4.80
CA SER A 24 -0.17 -1.18 4.72
C SER A 24 0.56 -0.16 3.85
N LEU A 25 1.79 0.13 4.24
CA LEU A 25 2.69 1.01 3.52
C LEU A 25 3.86 0.21 2.97
N ALA A 26 4.02 0.25 1.65
CA ALA A 26 5.17 -0.32 0.95
C ALA A 26 6.13 0.77 0.48
N PHE A 27 7.41 0.44 0.50
CA PHE A 27 8.47 1.25 -0.08
C PHE A 27 9.21 0.48 -1.17
N ALA A 28 9.66 1.22 -2.18
CA ALA A 28 10.60 0.72 -3.17
C ALA A 28 12.02 1.03 -2.72
N GLU A 29 12.88 0.02 -2.80
CA GLU A 29 14.33 0.19 -2.70
C GLU A 29 14.85 0.96 -3.94
N PRO A 30 16.05 1.59 -3.86
CA PRO A 30 16.66 2.29 -4.98
C PRO A 30 16.83 1.43 -6.24
N ALA A 31 17.09 2.09 -7.37
CA ALA A 31 17.25 1.43 -8.67
C ALA A 31 18.40 0.40 -8.69
N GLU A 32 19.42 0.63 -7.87
CA GLU A 32 20.56 -0.27 -7.65
C GLU A 32 20.15 -1.65 -7.11
N TYR A 33 18.96 -1.73 -6.52
CA TYR A 33 18.33 -2.95 -6.00
C TYR A 33 17.09 -3.33 -6.83
N ASP A 34 17.11 -3.08 -8.14
CA ASP A 34 16.06 -3.47 -9.10
C ASP A 34 14.63 -3.01 -8.73
N TYR A 35 14.52 -1.91 -7.97
CA TYR A 35 13.23 -1.44 -7.43
C TYR A 35 12.47 -2.53 -6.68
N VAL A 36 13.15 -3.27 -5.81
CA VAL A 36 12.51 -4.21 -4.89
C VAL A 36 11.53 -3.48 -3.98
N ILE A 37 10.28 -3.94 -3.95
CA ILE A 37 9.19 -3.35 -3.17
C ILE A 37 8.82 -4.28 -2.02
N ARG A 38 8.73 -3.72 -0.81
CA ARG A 38 8.38 -4.45 0.42
C ARG A 38 7.32 -3.69 1.21
N TRP A 39 6.37 -4.42 1.78
CA TRP A 39 5.46 -3.90 2.80
C TRP A 39 6.25 -3.74 4.11
N LYS A 40 6.46 -2.49 4.53
CA LYS A 40 7.31 -2.16 5.70
C LYS A 40 6.48 -1.98 6.97
N TYR A 41 5.27 -1.43 6.82
CA TYR A 41 4.35 -1.18 7.92
C TYR A 41 2.97 -1.73 7.60
N ALA A 42 2.25 -2.18 8.63
CA ALA A 42 0.86 -2.57 8.50
C ALA A 42 0.07 -2.25 9.78
N SER A 43 -1.16 -1.83 9.61
CA SER A 43 -2.14 -1.60 10.67
C SER A 43 -3.33 -2.53 10.48
N GLY A 44 -3.86 -3.10 11.57
CA GLY A 44 -4.97 -4.07 11.52
C GLY A 44 -4.58 -5.43 10.92
N HIS A 45 -3.29 -5.73 10.86
CA HIS A 45 -2.77 -7.02 10.41
C HIS A 45 -3.06 -8.11 11.46
N THR A 46 -3.35 -9.32 11.00
CA THR A 46 -3.59 -10.49 11.88
C THR A 46 -2.32 -11.26 12.19
N ASN A 47 -1.26 -11.02 11.41
CA ASN A 47 0.01 -11.72 11.48
C ASN A 47 1.10 -10.89 10.78
N ASP A 48 2.36 -11.29 10.95
CA ASP A 48 3.52 -10.59 10.36
C ASP A 48 3.96 -11.15 8.99
N ARG A 49 3.22 -12.08 8.38
CA ARG A 49 3.67 -12.72 7.13
C ARG A 49 3.74 -11.76 5.96
N TYR A 50 2.99 -10.66 5.99
CA TYR A 50 3.05 -9.61 4.97
C TYR A 50 4.49 -9.09 4.76
N LYS A 51 5.33 -9.09 5.80
CA LYS A 51 6.74 -8.67 5.75
C LYS A 51 7.61 -9.55 4.84
N ARG A 52 7.16 -10.77 4.56
CA ARG A 52 7.85 -11.74 3.67
C ARG A 52 7.58 -11.49 2.19
N ILE A 53 6.61 -10.65 1.87
CA ILE A 53 6.28 -10.32 0.48
C ILE A 53 7.38 -9.44 -0.10
N ILE A 54 7.95 -9.91 -1.21
CA ILE A 54 8.92 -9.18 -2.02
C ILE A 54 8.31 -9.06 -3.41
N LEU A 55 8.19 -7.84 -3.91
CA LEU A 55 7.63 -7.53 -5.21
C LEU A 55 8.67 -6.79 -6.05
N GLN A 56 8.55 -6.89 -7.37
CA GLN A 56 9.28 -6.04 -8.30
C GLN A 56 8.31 -5.03 -8.93
N SER A 57 8.86 -3.97 -9.53
CA SER A 57 8.09 -3.00 -10.31
C SER A 57 7.18 -3.71 -11.35
N GLY A 58 5.89 -3.35 -11.35
CA GLY A 58 4.86 -3.97 -12.19
C GLY A 58 4.34 -5.33 -11.72
N ARG A 59 4.80 -5.89 -10.59
CA ARG A 59 4.31 -7.17 -10.04
C ARG A 59 3.51 -6.96 -8.75
N GLY A 60 2.32 -7.56 -8.70
CA GLY A 60 1.38 -7.39 -7.59
C GLY A 60 0.88 -5.95 -7.44
N ILE A 61 0.04 -5.71 -6.42
CA ILE A 61 -0.65 -4.42 -6.25
C ILE A 61 0.37 -3.28 -6.09
N ALA A 62 1.33 -3.42 -5.18
CA ALA A 62 2.32 -2.37 -4.94
C ALA A 62 3.23 -2.13 -6.16
N GLY A 63 3.66 -3.20 -6.85
CA GLY A 63 4.47 -3.05 -8.07
C GLY A 63 3.73 -2.33 -9.19
N ILE A 64 2.44 -2.63 -9.38
CA ILE A 64 1.60 -1.98 -10.41
C ILE A 64 1.42 -0.49 -10.09
N VAL A 65 1.04 -0.14 -8.86
CA VAL A 65 0.86 1.26 -8.44
C VAL A 65 2.18 2.03 -8.53
N PHE A 66 3.27 1.45 -8.05
CA PHE A 66 4.61 2.06 -8.13
C PHE A 66 5.01 2.36 -9.57
N LYS A 67 4.84 1.39 -10.48
CA LYS A 67 5.21 1.53 -11.90
C LYS A 67 4.36 2.56 -12.65
N THR A 68 3.07 2.62 -12.33
CA THR A 68 2.12 3.43 -13.10
C THR A 68 1.88 4.81 -12.52
N GLY A 69 2.14 5.00 -11.22
CA GLY A 69 1.77 6.20 -10.48
C GLY A 69 0.26 6.44 -10.44
N LYS A 70 -0.54 5.38 -10.62
CA LYS A 70 -2.01 5.46 -10.68
C LYS A 70 -2.64 4.67 -9.53
N PRO A 71 -3.76 5.16 -8.96
CA PRO A 71 -4.58 4.37 -8.06
C PRO A 71 -5.02 3.04 -8.68
N PHE A 72 -5.20 2.03 -7.84
CA PHE A 72 -5.59 0.68 -8.22
C PHE A 72 -6.70 0.19 -7.29
N LEU A 73 -7.74 -0.44 -7.84
CA LEU A 73 -8.94 -0.86 -7.12
C LEU A 73 -9.31 -2.29 -7.48
N ILE A 74 -9.56 -3.11 -6.47
CA ILE A 74 -10.21 -4.43 -6.57
C ILE A 74 -11.46 -4.39 -5.68
N PRO A 75 -12.65 -4.16 -6.26
CA PRO A 75 -13.91 -4.15 -5.50
C PRO A 75 -14.24 -5.50 -4.85
N SER A 76 -14.03 -6.62 -5.53
CA SER A 76 -14.14 -7.97 -4.97
C SER A 76 -13.03 -8.85 -5.52
N VAL A 77 -12.18 -9.37 -4.63
CA VAL A 77 -11.13 -10.32 -4.99
C VAL A 77 -11.75 -11.60 -5.56
N GLN A 78 -12.93 -12.01 -5.11
CA GLN A 78 -13.60 -13.20 -5.60
C GLN A 78 -14.09 -13.05 -7.04
N THR A 79 -14.65 -11.89 -7.40
CA THR A 79 -15.26 -11.69 -8.73
C THR A 79 -14.33 -11.03 -9.74
N ASP A 80 -13.38 -10.21 -9.29
CA ASP A 80 -12.59 -9.33 -10.16
C ASP A 80 -11.15 -9.85 -10.38
N VAL A 81 -10.76 -10.93 -9.69
CA VAL A 81 -9.46 -11.59 -9.85
C VAL A 81 -9.68 -13.04 -10.27
N GLN A 82 -9.05 -13.45 -11.37
CA GLN A 82 -9.11 -14.84 -11.79
C GLN A 82 -8.41 -15.75 -10.75
N PRO A 83 -9.04 -16.87 -10.32
CA PRO A 83 -8.50 -17.71 -9.24
C PRO A 83 -7.07 -18.21 -9.46
N ASP A 84 -6.74 -18.55 -10.70
CA ASP A 84 -5.41 -18.98 -11.13
C ASP A 84 -4.38 -17.85 -11.07
N THR A 85 -4.79 -16.58 -11.09
CA THR A 85 -3.90 -15.41 -10.99
C THR A 85 -3.75 -14.86 -9.58
N LEU A 86 -4.49 -15.39 -8.59
CA LEU A 86 -4.53 -14.86 -7.22
C LEU A 86 -3.14 -14.83 -6.55
N PHE A 87 -2.25 -15.76 -6.92
CA PHE A 87 -0.88 -15.79 -6.42
C PHE A 87 -0.07 -14.53 -6.77
N ASN A 88 -0.49 -13.75 -7.78
CA ASN A 88 0.12 -12.47 -8.12
C ASN A 88 -0.14 -11.38 -7.09
N TYR A 89 -1.12 -11.56 -6.19
CA TYR A 89 -1.52 -10.58 -5.18
C TYR A 89 -1.37 -11.15 -3.76
N PRO A 90 -0.16 -11.49 -3.30
CA PRO A 90 0.05 -12.25 -2.07
C PRO A 90 -0.53 -11.58 -0.80
N ILE A 91 -0.65 -10.26 -0.78
CA ILE A 91 -1.24 -9.51 0.34
C ILE A 91 -2.71 -9.87 0.58
N THR A 92 -3.46 -10.21 -0.49
CA THR A 92 -4.89 -10.58 -0.37
C THR A 92 -5.02 -11.83 0.51
N LYS A 93 -4.24 -12.86 0.20
CA LYS A 93 -4.26 -14.15 0.89
C LYS A 93 -3.67 -14.06 2.30
N MET A 94 -2.60 -13.29 2.49
CA MET A 94 -1.93 -13.20 3.79
C MET A 94 -2.79 -12.53 4.86
N GLU A 95 -3.63 -11.58 4.47
CA GLU A 95 -4.48 -10.80 5.38
C GLU A 95 -5.99 -11.03 5.21
N ASN A 96 -6.35 -12.01 4.37
CA ASN A 96 -7.73 -12.37 4.04
C ASN A 96 -8.55 -11.17 3.54
N LEU A 97 -7.96 -10.36 2.66
CA LEU A 97 -8.60 -9.19 2.07
C LEU A 97 -9.47 -9.59 0.89
N SER A 98 -10.68 -9.05 0.87
CA SER A 98 -11.72 -9.34 -0.14
C SER A 98 -12.06 -8.10 -0.97
N SER A 99 -11.71 -6.90 -0.51
CA SER A 99 -11.75 -5.67 -1.31
C SER A 99 -10.57 -4.76 -0.98
N ILE A 100 -9.96 -4.13 -1.99
CA ILE A 100 -8.67 -3.45 -1.86
C ILE A 100 -8.63 -2.18 -2.70
N GLY A 101 -8.11 -1.10 -2.12
CA GLY A 101 -7.67 0.11 -2.82
C GLY A 101 -6.20 0.40 -2.51
N ALA A 102 -5.45 0.84 -3.51
CA ALA A 102 -4.07 1.24 -3.34
C ALA A 102 -3.75 2.50 -4.15
N VAL A 103 -2.94 3.39 -3.58
CA VAL A 103 -2.60 4.70 -4.15
C VAL A 103 -1.09 4.96 -4.05
N PRO A 104 -0.52 5.74 -4.99
CA PRO A 104 0.89 6.10 -4.94
C PRO A 104 1.16 7.10 -3.80
N VAL A 105 2.27 6.91 -3.10
CA VAL A 105 2.86 7.91 -2.20
C VAL A 105 3.97 8.61 -2.95
N TRP A 106 3.89 9.94 -3.07
CA TRP A 106 4.80 10.73 -3.90
C TRP A 106 5.95 11.36 -3.10
N ASN A 107 7.11 11.41 -3.75
CA ASN A 107 8.22 12.29 -3.43
C ASN A 107 8.53 13.18 -4.62
N ASP A 108 8.26 14.48 -4.47
CA ASP A 108 8.37 15.44 -5.56
C ASP A 108 7.66 14.88 -6.81
N ALA A 109 8.39 14.57 -7.88
CA ALA A 109 7.85 14.02 -9.13
C ALA A 109 7.92 12.48 -9.25
N ARG A 110 8.34 11.75 -8.20
CA ARG A 110 8.58 10.30 -8.23
C ARG A 110 7.67 9.58 -7.25
N VAL A 111 7.17 8.41 -7.64
CA VAL A 111 6.49 7.51 -6.70
C VAL A 111 7.53 6.93 -5.74
N ALA A 112 7.36 7.19 -4.45
CA ALA A 112 8.25 6.76 -3.37
C ALA A 112 7.76 5.45 -2.72
N GLY A 113 6.45 5.24 -2.70
CA GLY A 113 5.85 4.08 -2.09
C GLY A 113 4.41 3.87 -2.50
N VAL A 114 3.76 2.94 -1.82
CA VAL A 114 2.35 2.60 -2.05
C VAL A 114 1.64 2.49 -0.73
N LEU A 115 0.53 3.21 -0.60
CA LEU A 115 -0.40 3.08 0.50
C LEU A 115 -1.56 2.18 0.06
N LEU A 116 -1.82 1.12 0.81
CA LEU A 116 -2.91 0.19 0.55
C LEU A 116 -3.89 0.23 1.72
N GLY A 117 -5.18 0.28 1.40
CA GLY A 117 -6.28 0.03 2.33
C GLY A 117 -7.14 -1.12 1.82
N GLY A 118 -7.59 -1.98 2.73
CA GLY A 118 -8.43 -3.13 2.37
C GLY A 118 -9.38 -3.53 3.47
N PHE A 119 -10.39 -4.29 3.05
CA PHE A 119 -11.38 -4.92 3.92
C PHE A 119 -11.38 -6.43 3.74
N ARG A 120 -11.79 -7.15 4.78
CA ARG A 120 -12.02 -8.59 4.74
C ARG A 120 -13.39 -8.95 4.18
N GLY A 121 -14.32 -7.98 4.11
CA GLY A 121 -15.57 -8.09 3.36
C GLY A 121 -15.43 -7.64 1.89
N GLU A 122 -16.32 -8.14 1.05
CA GLU A 122 -16.38 -7.81 -0.38
C GLU A 122 -17.06 -6.46 -0.64
N ARG A 123 -16.64 -5.79 -1.72
CA ARG A 123 -17.26 -4.55 -2.25
C ARG A 123 -17.34 -3.41 -1.25
N GLN A 124 -16.42 -3.38 -0.27
CA GLN A 124 -16.39 -2.33 0.75
C GLN A 124 -15.49 -1.16 0.36
N VAL A 125 -14.41 -1.40 -0.41
CA VAL A 125 -13.64 -0.29 -0.99
C VAL A 125 -14.41 0.34 -2.14
N THR A 126 -14.92 1.55 -1.93
CA THR A 126 -15.62 2.33 -2.96
C THR A 126 -14.66 3.28 -3.69
N PRO A 127 -15.04 3.80 -4.88
CA PRO A 127 -14.28 4.84 -5.56
C PRO A 127 -14.06 6.11 -4.71
N ASP A 128 -15.05 6.49 -3.88
CA ASP A 128 -14.93 7.64 -3.00
C ASP A 128 -13.88 7.40 -1.91
N MET A 129 -13.88 6.22 -1.30
CA MET A 129 -12.84 5.83 -0.32
C MET A 129 -11.45 5.79 -0.94
N LEU A 130 -11.33 5.32 -2.19
CA LEU A 130 -10.06 5.38 -2.93
C LEU A 130 -9.61 6.83 -3.17
N GLY A 131 -10.56 7.73 -3.47
CA GLY A 131 -10.30 9.15 -3.60
C GLY A 131 -9.87 9.81 -2.29
N ASP A 132 -10.49 9.45 -1.16
CA ASP A 132 -10.07 9.87 0.18
C ASP A 132 -8.67 9.36 0.52
N LEU A 133 -8.38 8.09 0.19
CA LEU A 133 -7.07 7.49 0.38
C LEU A 133 -5.99 8.21 -0.44
N ASP A 134 -6.25 8.55 -1.71
CA ASP A 134 -5.31 9.30 -2.57
C ASP A 134 -5.07 10.71 -2.02
N ARG A 135 -6.15 11.40 -1.61
CA ARG A 135 -6.03 12.72 -0.96
C ARG A 135 -5.20 12.66 0.32
N ALA A 136 -5.41 11.63 1.14
CA ALA A 136 -4.66 11.44 2.37
C ALA A 136 -3.17 11.17 2.08
N ALA A 137 -2.86 10.29 1.10
CA ALA A 137 -1.49 10.03 0.67
C ALA A 137 -0.78 11.28 0.13
N ARG A 138 -1.49 12.14 -0.62
CA ARG A 138 -0.94 13.41 -1.15
C ARG A 138 -0.64 14.46 -0.10
N ARG A 139 -1.32 14.43 1.05
CA ARG A 139 -1.02 15.31 2.19
C ARG A 139 0.27 14.91 2.92
N GLY A 140 0.80 13.72 2.62
CA GLY A 140 1.95 13.14 3.28
C GLY A 140 1.53 12.17 4.39
N ILE A 141 2.43 11.24 4.70
CA ILE A 141 2.29 10.30 5.82
C ILE A 141 3.38 10.67 6.83
N GLY A 142 3.07 11.60 7.74
CA GLY A 142 4.07 12.35 8.51
C GLY A 142 5.02 13.15 7.58
N ASP A 143 6.34 13.07 7.81
CA ASP A 143 7.37 13.72 6.96
C ASP A 143 7.71 12.94 5.68
N LEU A 144 6.96 11.86 5.34
CA LEU A 144 7.04 11.23 4.01
C LEU A 144 6.57 12.21 2.94
N ASN A 145 7.50 13.07 2.56
CA ASN A 145 7.64 13.63 1.23
C ASN A 145 8.52 12.71 0.38
N GLY A 146 8.85 11.51 0.85
CA GLY A 146 9.67 10.45 0.26
C GLY A 146 11.11 10.80 -0.16
N LYS A 147 11.66 11.94 0.28
CA LYS A 147 13.10 12.28 0.15
C LYS A 147 14.01 11.31 0.92
N GLU A 148 13.44 10.63 1.91
CA GLU A 148 14.13 9.69 2.79
C GLU A 148 14.53 8.38 2.10
N LEU A 149 13.93 8.06 0.94
CA LEU A 149 14.20 6.85 0.16
C LEU A 149 15.47 6.93 -0.70
N LEU A 150 16.15 8.09 -0.70
CA LEU A 150 17.45 8.28 -1.35
C LEU A 150 18.63 8.11 -0.39
N LEU A 151 18.38 7.94 0.91
CA LEU A 151 19.40 8.01 1.97
C LEU A 151 19.49 6.74 2.83
N SER A 152 18.82 5.66 2.43
CA SER A 152 18.90 4.34 3.10
C SER A 152 19.67 3.33 2.25
#